data_AF-A0A7X8V3Z9-F1
#
_entry.id   AF-A0A7X8V3Z9-F1
#
_cell.length_a   1.000
_cell.length_b   1.000
_cell.length_c   1.000
_cell.angle_alpha   90.00
_cell.angle_beta   90.00
_cell.angle_gamma   90.00
#
_symmetry.space_group_name_H-M   'P 1'
#
loop_
_entity.id
_entity.type
_entity.pdbx_description
1 polymer ?
#
loop_
_entity_poly.entity_id
_entity_poly.type
_entity_poly.pdbx_seq_one_letter_code
_entity_poly.pdbx_strand_id
1 'polypeptide(L)'
;MFIDEKWQRLYSNRLTAGLSREIFGARRPRVQVIMEFSSYHQYCRARTREAVRKQGGKILYELSLINSIAAELPASGLLELIPEAEPAVVWPDVTARCCLDVAVPAAGAARAHRYGLTGKGVTVAVIDTGIDPHPDLVQPESRLAGWHDLVNGRAESYDDDGHGTHVAGIIAGNGFASGGKYVGVAPGARLVGVKVLDQDGGSPISRVIAGIQWVVENRKNLKIQIINLSLGAPAEKGYRKDPLSRAVEEAWRRGLVVCVAAGNQGPGEGTITTPGINP
;
A
#
# COMPACT_ATOMS: atom_id res chain seq x y z
N MET A 1 -7.06 -31.33 28.48
CA MET A 1 -7.92 -31.92 27.44
C MET A 1 -7.00 -32.48 26.38
N PHE A 2 -6.86 -33.80 26.31
CA PHE A 2 -5.94 -34.45 25.37
C PHE A 2 -6.62 -34.50 24.00
N ILE A 3 -6.06 -33.77 23.05
CA ILE A 3 -6.37 -33.93 21.63
C ILE A 3 -5.80 -35.29 21.27
N ASP A 4 -6.67 -36.26 21.00
CA ASP A 4 -6.26 -37.61 20.65
C ASP A 4 -5.76 -37.68 19.19
N GLU A 5 -5.05 -38.75 18.84
CA GLU A 5 -4.57 -38.98 17.47
C GLU A 5 -5.71 -38.97 16.44
N LYS A 6 -6.91 -39.35 16.88
CA LYS A 6 -8.12 -39.36 16.06
C LYS A 6 -8.54 -37.94 15.67
N TRP A 7 -8.55 -36.99 16.59
CA TRP A 7 -8.85 -35.59 16.31
C TRP A 7 -7.85 -35.00 15.33
N GLN A 8 -6.55 -35.24 15.57
CA GLN A 8 -5.50 -34.76 14.66
C GLN A 8 -5.69 -35.30 13.24
N ARG A 9 -6.00 -36.59 13.10
CA ARG A 9 -6.23 -37.20 11.79
C ARG A 9 -7.47 -36.62 11.08
N LEU A 10 -8.53 -36.30 11.81
CA LEU A 10 -9.82 -35.92 11.22
C LEU A 10 -9.99 -34.41 10.97
N TYR A 11 -9.37 -33.56 11.80
CA TYR A 11 -9.70 -32.13 11.84
C TYR A 11 -8.50 -31.19 11.73
N SER A 12 -7.26 -31.69 11.83
CA SER A 12 -6.07 -30.82 11.75
C SER A 12 -5.94 -30.09 10.42
N ASN A 13 -6.44 -30.69 9.33
CA ASN A 13 -6.47 -30.10 7.99
C ASN A 13 -7.39 -28.87 7.87
N ARG A 14 -8.28 -28.63 8.85
CA ARG A 14 -9.13 -27.44 8.90
C ARG A 14 -8.39 -26.24 9.48
N LEU A 15 -7.26 -26.44 10.14
CA LEU A 15 -6.41 -25.34 10.66
C LEU A 15 -5.32 -25.00 9.66
N THR A 16 -5.11 -23.70 9.40
CA THR A 16 -3.92 -23.26 8.66
C THR A 16 -2.64 -23.55 9.44
N ALA A 17 -1.51 -23.73 8.73
CA ALA A 17 -0.22 -24.03 9.36
C ALA A 17 0.26 -22.96 10.36
N GLY A 18 -0.11 -21.69 10.14
CA GLY A 18 0.15 -20.60 11.08
C GLY A 18 -0.61 -20.78 12.40
N LEU A 19 -1.91 -21.00 12.30
CA LEU A 19 -2.80 -21.16 13.44
C LEU A 19 -2.51 -22.46 14.22
N SER A 20 -2.21 -23.56 13.54
CA SER A 20 -1.79 -24.80 14.19
C SER A 20 -0.55 -24.58 15.07
N ARG A 21 0.49 -23.91 14.55
CA ARG A 21 1.68 -23.58 15.35
C ARG A 21 1.37 -22.69 16.55
N GLU A 22 0.40 -21.78 16.42
CA GLU A 22 -0.03 -20.90 17.50
C GLU A 22 -0.75 -21.65 18.61
N ILE A 23 -1.69 -22.53 18.26
CA ILE A 23 -2.50 -23.32 19.19
C ILE A 23 -1.65 -24.38 19.90
N PHE A 24 -0.89 -25.18 19.14
CA PHE A 24 -0.11 -26.29 19.70
C PHE A 24 1.25 -25.86 20.26
N GLY A 25 1.73 -24.66 19.93
CA GLY A 25 3.00 -24.10 20.40
C GLY A 25 2.92 -23.34 21.74
N ALA A 26 1.81 -23.45 22.48
CA ALA A 26 1.59 -22.91 23.83
C ALA A 26 1.68 -21.36 23.98
N ARG A 27 1.40 -20.58 22.93
CA ARG A 27 1.67 -19.13 22.96
C ARG A 27 0.51 -18.23 23.39
N ARG A 28 -0.76 -18.66 23.36
CA ARG A 28 -1.89 -17.81 23.79
C ARG A 28 -3.07 -18.58 24.39
N PRO A 29 -3.66 -18.09 25.51
CA PRO A 29 -4.85 -18.72 26.11
C PRO A 29 -6.13 -18.50 25.29
N ARG A 30 -6.20 -17.42 24.51
CA ARG A 30 -7.30 -17.08 23.59
C ARG A 30 -6.75 -16.76 22.21
N VAL A 31 -7.51 -17.10 21.19
CA VAL A 31 -7.20 -16.86 19.78
C VAL A 31 -8.36 -16.11 19.12
N GLN A 32 -8.02 -15.25 18.18
CA GLN A 32 -8.98 -14.62 17.29
C GLN A 32 -8.86 -15.30 15.92
N VAL A 33 -9.98 -15.79 15.40
CA VAL A 33 -10.00 -16.61 14.19
C VAL A 33 -11.14 -16.21 13.26
N ILE A 34 -10.93 -16.46 11.97
CA ILE A 34 -11.98 -16.44 10.96
C ILE A 34 -12.29 -17.89 10.59
N MET A 35 -13.51 -18.32 10.87
CA MET A 35 -14.02 -19.65 10.49
C MET A 35 -14.84 -19.52 9.21
N GLU A 36 -14.36 -20.16 8.15
CA GLU A 36 -14.97 -20.18 6.82
C GLU A 36 -15.80 -21.45 6.61
N PHE A 37 -16.98 -21.32 6.00
CA PHE A 37 -17.91 -22.42 5.76
C PHE A 37 -18.25 -22.55 4.28
N SER A 38 -18.37 -23.78 3.77
CA SER A 38 -18.75 -24.03 2.37
C SER A 38 -20.15 -23.50 2.01
N SER A 39 -21.03 -23.37 3.01
CA SER A 39 -22.33 -22.71 2.89
C SER A 39 -22.76 -22.20 4.27
N TYR A 40 -23.15 -20.93 4.41
CA TYR A 40 -23.45 -20.34 5.71
C TYR A 40 -24.89 -19.81 5.82
N HIS A 41 -25.84 -20.75 5.76
CA HIS A 41 -27.27 -20.49 5.89
C HIS A 41 -27.73 -20.24 7.35
N GLN A 42 -28.94 -19.73 7.52
CA GLN A 42 -29.51 -19.28 8.80
C GLN A 42 -29.46 -20.35 9.91
N TYR A 43 -29.64 -21.62 9.57
CA TYR A 43 -29.56 -22.74 10.52
C TYR A 43 -28.13 -22.97 11.04
N CYS A 44 -27.13 -22.96 10.15
CA CYS A 44 -25.72 -23.06 10.50
C CYS A 44 -25.26 -21.88 11.37
N ARG A 45 -25.81 -20.68 11.12
CA ARG A 45 -25.54 -19.46 11.91
C ARG A 45 -25.96 -19.62 13.37
N ALA A 46 -27.19 -20.07 13.62
CA ALA A 46 -27.71 -20.21 14.97
C ALA A 46 -26.89 -21.21 15.80
N ARG A 47 -26.63 -22.40 15.22
CA ARG A 47 -25.83 -23.45 15.86
C ARG A 47 -24.40 -23.00 16.14
N THR A 48 -23.74 -22.37 15.17
CA THR A 48 -22.35 -21.90 15.34
C THR A 48 -22.26 -20.80 16.41
N ARG A 49 -23.25 -19.89 16.47
CA ARG A 49 -23.33 -18.88 17.53
C ARG A 49 -23.42 -19.48 18.93
N GLU A 50 -24.27 -20.48 19.09
CA GLU A 50 -24.44 -21.17 20.35
C GLU A 50 -23.18 -21.95 20.73
N ALA A 51 -22.59 -22.69 19.79
CA ALA A 51 -21.38 -23.45 20.01
C ALA A 51 -20.18 -22.56 20.38
N VAL A 52 -20.00 -21.41 19.70
CA VAL A 52 -18.96 -20.42 20.07
C VAL A 52 -19.16 -19.91 21.49
N ARG A 53 -20.40 -19.59 21.88
CA ARG A 53 -20.71 -19.11 23.25
C ARG A 53 -20.47 -20.19 24.30
N LYS A 54 -20.91 -21.42 24.02
CA LYS A 54 -20.70 -22.60 24.88
C LYS A 54 -19.22 -22.83 25.15
N GLN A 55 -18.38 -22.58 24.16
CA GLN A 55 -16.92 -22.70 24.26
C GLN A 55 -16.22 -21.45 24.85
N GLY A 56 -16.96 -20.54 25.49
CA GLY A 56 -16.41 -19.33 26.12
C GLY A 56 -15.92 -18.28 25.11
N GLY A 57 -16.39 -18.37 23.87
CA GLY A 57 -16.08 -17.49 22.77
C GLY A 57 -17.08 -16.36 22.57
N LYS A 58 -16.63 -15.31 21.88
CA LYS A 58 -17.43 -14.17 21.44
C LYS A 58 -17.31 -14.04 19.93
N ILE A 59 -18.45 -13.87 19.26
CA ILE A 59 -18.46 -13.50 17.84
C ILE A 59 -18.19 -12.00 17.73
N LEU A 60 -17.20 -11.67 16.92
CA LEU A 60 -16.81 -10.30 16.63
C LEU A 60 -17.57 -9.79 15.41
N TYR A 61 -17.58 -10.57 14.32
CA TYR A 61 -18.21 -10.19 13.06
C TYR A 61 -18.83 -11.39 12.32
N GLU A 62 -19.90 -11.11 11.60
CA GLU A 62 -20.55 -12.01 10.64
C GLU A 62 -20.11 -11.60 9.23
N LEU A 63 -19.23 -12.39 8.62
CA LEU A 63 -18.58 -12.09 7.34
C LEU A 63 -19.33 -12.79 6.21
N SER A 64 -20.58 -12.38 6.01
CA SER A 64 -21.49 -13.02 5.05
C SER A 64 -20.99 -13.02 3.59
N LEU A 65 -20.15 -12.06 3.22
CA LEU A 65 -19.50 -11.99 1.89
C LEU A 65 -18.69 -13.25 1.55
N ILE A 66 -18.08 -13.89 2.56
CA ILE A 66 -17.21 -15.06 2.41
C ILE A 66 -17.74 -16.26 3.18
N ASN A 67 -19.02 -16.27 3.56
CA ASN A 67 -19.63 -17.35 4.36
C ASN A 67 -18.85 -17.67 5.65
N SER A 68 -18.39 -16.64 6.36
CA SER A 68 -17.51 -16.81 7.53
C SER A 68 -18.01 -16.09 8.78
N ILE A 69 -17.43 -16.45 9.93
CA ILE A 69 -17.51 -15.65 11.16
C ILE A 69 -16.11 -15.34 11.69
N ALA A 70 -15.95 -14.14 12.24
CA ALA A 70 -14.80 -13.79 13.06
C ALA A 70 -15.19 -13.98 14.54
N ALA A 71 -14.40 -14.76 15.28
CA ALA A 71 -14.66 -15.06 16.68
C ALA A 71 -13.38 -15.05 17.51
N GLU A 72 -13.52 -14.66 18.77
CA GLU A 72 -12.45 -14.73 19.76
C GLU A 72 -12.84 -15.74 20.84
N LEU A 73 -12.03 -16.77 21.05
CA LEU A 73 -12.33 -17.88 21.96
C LEU A 73 -11.06 -18.52 22.55
N PRO A 74 -11.15 -19.24 23.66
CA PRO A 74 -10.04 -20.03 24.18
C PRO A 74 -9.53 -21.01 23.12
N ALA A 75 -8.21 -21.20 23.03
CA ALA A 75 -7.62 -22.13 22.06
C ALA A 75 -8.16 -23.57 22.23
N SER A 76 -8.40 -23.99 23.49
CA SER A 76 -9.06 -25.26 23.81
C SER A 76 -10.51 -25.30 23.34
N GLY A 77 -11.24 -24.19 23.50
CA GLY A 77 -12.64 -24.08 23.06
C GLY A 77 -12.77 -24.14 21.54
N LEU A 78 -11.80 -23.60 20.80
CA LEU A 78 -11.75 -23.73 19.34
C LEU A 78 -11.59 -25.19 18.90
N LEU A 79 -10.75 -25.96 19.58
CA LEU A 79 -10.52 -27.37 19.25
C LEU A 79 -11.76 -28.24 19.51
N GLU A 80 -12.53 -27.93 20.55
CA GLU A 80 -13.83 -28.55 20.80
C GLU A 80 -14.92 -28.08 19.82
N LEU A 81 -14.84 -26.84 19.35
CA LEU A 81 -15.80 -26.25 18.42
C LEU A 81 -15.71 -26.84 17.01
N ILE A 82 -14.51 -27.15 16.52
CA ILE A 82 -14.29 -27.57 15.13
C ILE A 82 -15.11 -28.80 14.73
N PRO A 83 -15.19 -29.89 15.54
CA PRO A 83 -16.05 -31.02 15.22
C PRO A 83 -17.55 -30.70 15.23
N GLU A 84 -18.00 -29.70 16.01
CA GLU A 84 -19.42 -29.36 16.13
C GLU A 84 -19.88 -28.36 15.05
N ALA A 85 -19.06 -27.36 14.76
CA ALA A 85 -19.36 -26.31 13.78
C ALA A 85 -18.96 -26.71 12.36
N GLU A 86 -17.99 -27.62 12.21
CA GLU A 86 -17.46 -28.10 10.95
C GLU A 86 -17.07 -26.99 9.94
N PRO A 87 -16.23 -26.00 10.32
CA PRO A 87 -15.73 -25.00 9.38
C PRO A 87 -14.86 -25.65 8.29
N ALA A 88 -15.02 -25.23 7.04
CA ALA A 88 -14.18 -25.68 5.94
C ALA A 88 -12.69 -25.38 6.22
N VAL A 89 -12.40 -24.16 6.66
CA VAL A 89 -11.06 -23.70 7.06
C VAL A 89 -11.16 -22.71 8.22
N VAL A 90 -10.16 -22.73 9.11
CA VAL A 90 -9.99 -21.76 10.20
C VAL A 90 -8.67 -21.00 10.00
N TRP A 91 -8.82 -19.69 9.83
CA TRP A 91 -7.74 -18.74 9.62
C TRP A 91 -7.42 -17.98 10.92
N PRO A 92 -6.15 -17.61 11.18
CA PRO A 92 -5.84 -16.66 12.24
C PRO A 92 -6.31 -15.26 11.81
N ASP A 93 -7.01 -14.56 12.70
CA ASP A 93 -7.42 -13.17 12.47
C ASP A 93 -6.27 -12.23 12.89
N VAL A 94 -5.28 -12.13 11.99
CA VAL A 94 -4.06 -11.37 12.25
C VAL A 94 -4.29 -9.88 12.06
N THR A 95 -3.64 -9.08 12.90
CA THR A 95 -3.69 -7.62 12.76
C THR A 95 -3.02 -7.18 11.47
N ALA A 96 -3.78 -6.57 10.57
CA ALA A 96 -3.24 -5.83 9.44
C ALA A 96 -2.38 -4.66 9.96
N ARG A 97 -1.15 -4.53 9.48
CA ARG A 97 -0.24 -3.42 9.82
C ARG A 97 -0.07 -2.52 8.61
N CYS A 98 0.00 -1.21 8.83
CA CYS A 98 0.42 -0.27 7.79
C CYS A 98 1.89 -0.52 7.45
N CYS A 99 2.22 -0.85 6.20
CA CYS A 99 3.58 -1.17 5.76
C CYS A 99 4.35 0.07 5.23
N LEU A 100 4.27 1.20 5.92
CA LEU A 100 4.84 2.48 5.47
C LEU A 100 6.15 2.87 6.15
N ASP A 101 6.44 2.32 7.33
CA ASP A 101 7.62 2.66 8.14
C ASP A 101 8.86 1.82 7.81
N VAL A 102 8.72 0.75 7.02
CA VAL A 102 9.84 -0.16 6.70
C VAL A 102 10.61 0.30 5.46
N ALA A 103 9.96 0.96 4.51
CA ALA A 103 10.55 1.29 3.21
C ALA A 103 11.74 2.27 3.33
N VAL A 104 11.59 3.34 4.11
CA VAL A 104 12.63 4.37 4.30
C VAL A 104 13.87 3.80 5.03
N PRO A 105 13.73 3.05 6.14
CA PRO A 105 14.85 2.32 6.73
C PRO A 105 15.48 1.28 5.80
N ALA A 106 14.67 0.51 5.06
CA ALA A 106 15.17 -0.52 4.14
C ALA A 106 15.99 0.06 2.98
N ALA A 107 15.59 1.23 2.46
CA ALA A 107 16.36 1.99 1.47
C ALA A 107 17.65 2.61 2.04
N GLY A 108 17.88 2.52 3.36
CA GLY A 108 19.07 3.04 4.02
C GLY A 108 19.08 4.56 4.20
N ALA A 109 17.95 5.25 4.04
CA ALA A 109 17.87 6.71 4.12
C ALA A 109 18.40 7.27 5.45
N ALA A 110 18.19 6.55 6.56
CA ALA A 110 18.71 6.91 7.87
C ALA A 110 20.24 7.08 7.88
N ARG A 111 20.98 6.37 7.01
CA ARG A 111 22.43 6.56 6.87
C ARG A 111 22.75 7.91 6.24
N ALA A 112 22.04 8.32 5.20
CA ALA A 112 22.22 9.63 4.57
C ALA A 112 21.87 10.78 5.54
N HIS A 113 20.78 10.62 6.30
CA HIS A 113 20.37 11.61 7.31
C HIS A 113 21.43 11.81 8.40
N ARG A 114 22.12 10.75 8.84
CA ARG A 114 23.23 10.85 9.81
C ARG A 114 24.41 11.67 9.28
N TYR A 115 24.59 11.78 7.97
CA TYR A 115 25.58 12.66 7.34
C TYR A 115 25.03 14.07 7.05
N GLY A 116 23.81 14.39 7.50
CA GLY A 116 23.15 15.68 7.23
C GLY A 116 22.60 15.81 5.81
N LEU A 117 22.55 14.73 5.04
CA LEU A 117 22.03 14.74 3.67
C LEU A 117 20.52 14.55 3.70
N THR A 118 19.77 15.64 3.49
CA THR A 118 18.30 15.65 3.55
C THR A 118 17.63 15.97 2.21
N GLY A 119 18.40 16.13 1.15
CA GLY A 119 17.89 16.60 -0.16
C GLY A 119 17.68 18.12 -0.24
N LYS A 120 18.20 18.89 0.73
CA LYS A 120 18.16 20.37 0.69
C LYS A 120 18.75 20.89 -0.63
N GLY A 121 18.00 21.77 -1.31
CA GLY A 121 18.37 22.33 -2.61
C GLY A 121 17.96 21.50 -3.82
N VAL A 122 17.39 20.31 -3.60
CA VAL A 122 16.79 19.47 -4.64
C VAL A 122 15.28 19.68 -4.67
N THR A 123 14.71 19.77 -5.87
CA THR A 123 13.28 19.86 -6.15
C THR A 123 12.86 18.66 -6.99
N VAL A 124 11.83 17.96 -6.50
CA VAL A 124 11.26 16.76 -7.13
C VAL A 124 9.87 17.10 -7.67
N ALA A 125 9.62 16.84 -8.95
CA ALA A 125 8.29 16.89 -9.53
C ALA A 125 7.58 15.55 -9.32
N VAL A 126 6.41 15.57 -8.69
CA VAL A 126 5.56 14.40 -8.48
C VAL A 126 4.41 14.48 -9.48
N ILE A 127 4.47 13.62 -10.51
CA ILE A 127 3.45 13.54 -11.57
C ILE A 127 2.47 12.43 -11.17
N ASP A 128 1.31 12.80 -10.61
CA ASP A 128 0.43 11.86 -9.88
C ASP A 128 -1.03 12.37 -9.76
N THR A 129 -1.79 11.92 -8.76
CA THR A 129 -3.16 12.39 -8.43
C THR A 129 -3.20 13.78 -7.79
N GLY A 130 -2.07 14.35 -7.45
CA GLY A 130 -1.97 15.66 -6.83
C GLY A 130 -1.12 15.63 -5.57
N ILE A 131 -1.12 16.73 -4.82
CA ILE A 131 -0.51 16.82 -3.50
C ILE A 131 -1.39 17.69 -2.62
N ASP A 132 -1.95 17.10 -1.57
CA ASP A 132 -2.62 17.83 -0.52
C ASP A 132 -1.60 18.59 0.34
N PRO A 133 -1.87 19.85 0.75
CA PRO A 133 -1.00 20.63 1.62
C PRO A 133 -1.00 20.12 3.08
N HIS A 134 -0.71 18.84 3.27
CA HIS A 134 -0.64 18.16 4.57
C HIS A 134 0.47 18.78 5.46
N PRO A 135 0.31 18.84 6.80
CA PRO A 135 1.33 19.39 7.71
C PRO A 135 2.75 18.85 7.50
N ASP A 136 2.89 17.56 7.20
CA ASP A 136 4.19 16.93 6.91
C ASP A 136 4.86 17.42 5.62
N LEU A 137 4.16 18.20 4.79
CA LEU A 137 4.65 18.81 3.57
C LEU A 137 4.68 20.35 3.64
N VAL A 138 3.81 20.97 4.44
CA VAL A 138 3.70 22.44 4.49
C VAL A 138 4.18 23.11 5.77
N GLN A 139 4.35 22.36 6.86
CA GLN A 139 4.81 22.90 8.15
C GLN A 139 6.23 22.44 8.49
N PRO A 140 6.98 23.22 9.29
CA PRO A 140 6.71 24.62 9.64
C PRO A 140 6.88 25.57 8.45
N GLU A 141 7.60 25.12 7.42
CA GLU A 141 7.78 25.83 6.15
C GLU A 141 7.31 24.94 5.00
N SER A 142 6.77 25.57 3.95
CA SER A 142 6.25 24.83 2.82
C SER A 142 7.35 24.28 1.93
N ARG A 143 7.29 22.95 1.70
CA ARG A 143 8.10 22.25 0.70
C ARG A 143 7.47 22.31 -0.69
N LEU A 144 6.20 22.66 -0.80
CA LEU A 144 5.54 22.88 -2.09
C LEU A 144 6.15 24.11 -2.78
N ALA A 145 6.75 23.89 -3.93
CA ALA A 145 7.47 24.88 -4.72
C ALA A 145 6.77 25.25 -6.03
N GLY A 146 5.84 24.42 -6.47
CA GLY A 146 5.06 24.63 -7.67
C GLY A 146 3.89 23.66 -7.73
N TRP A 147 2.91 24.03 -8.54
CA TRP A 147 1.70 23.27 -8.74
C TRP A 147 1.22 23.42 -10.18
N HIS A 148 0.73 22.33 -10.76
CA HIS A 148 0.02 22.36 -12.03
C HIS A 148 -1.01 21.25 -12.09
N ASP A 149 -2.23 21.58 -12.51
CA ASP A 149 -3.35 20.65 -12.60
C ASP A 149 -3.83 20.53 -14.04
N LEU A 150 -3.62 19.36 -14.66
CA LEU A 150 -4.09 19.04 -16.00
C LEU A 150 -5.44 18.30 -16.01
N VAL A 151 -6.04 18.06 -14.83
CA VAL A 151 -7.32 17.35 -14.68
C VAL A 151 -8.46 18.35 -14.53
N ASN A 152 -8.40 19.21 -13.51
CA ASN A 152 -9.47 20.17 -13.21
C ASN A 152 -9.03 21.63 -13.37
N GLY A 153 -7.76 21.89 -13.68
CA GLY A 153 -7.23 23.25 -13.88
C GLY A 153 -7.24 24.12 -12.63
N ARG A 154 -7.25 23.53 -11.42
CA ARG A 154 -7.28 24.31 -10.17
C ARG A 154 -5.92 24.95 -9.91
N ALA A 155 -5.97 26.20 -9.45
CA ALA A 155 -4.77 26.97 -9.11
C ALA A 155 -4.14 26.54 -7.77
N GLU A 156 -4.95 26.04 -6.84
CA GLU A 156 -4.50 25.57 -5.53
C GLU A 156 -4.19 24.07 -5.56
N SER A 157 -3.15 23.67 -4.83
CA SER A 157 -2.75 22.27 -4.71
C SER A 157 -3.76 21.49 -3.86
N TYR A 158 -4.13 20.31 -4.35
CA TYR A 158 -5.01 19.37 -3.67
C TYR A 158 -4.71 17.96 -4.16
N ASP A 159 -5.29 16.97 -3.48
CA ASP A 159 -5.30 15.58 -3.91
C ASP A 159 -6.65 14.97 -3.53
N ASP A 160 -7.39 14.50 -4.52
CA ASP A 160 -8.74 13.95 -4.37
C ASP A 160 -8.76 12.40 -4.40
N ASP A 161 -7.59 11.77 -4.43
CA ASP A 161 -7.40 10.32 -4.29
C ASP A 161 -6.52 9.99 -3.06
N GLY A 162 -5.39 10.68 -2.92
CA GLY A 162 -4.44 10.52 -1.82
C GLY A 162 -3.14 9.82 -2.18
N HIS A 163 -3.06 9.11 -3.31
CA HIS A 163 -1.86 8.42 -3.76
C HIS A 163 -0.68 9.37 -3.97
N GLY A 164 -0.88 10.49 -4.65
CA GLY A 164 0.16 11.49 -4.90
C GLY A 164 0.69 12.14 -3.62
N THR A 165 -0.19 12.45 -2.66
CA THR A 165 0.19 12.98 -1.33
C THR A 165 1.02 11.95 -0.56
N HIS A 166 0.63 10.68 -0.63
CA HIS A 166 1.35 9.59 0.00
C HIS A 166 2.76 9.42 -0.59
N VAL A 167 2.88 9.44 -1.92
CA VAL A 167 4.18 9.41 -2.64
C VAL A 167 5.03 10.62 -2.25
N ALA A 168 4.45 11.82 -2.23
CA ALA A 168 5.12 13.04 -1.79
C ALA A 168 5.64 12.94 -0.35
N GLY A 169 4.88 12.31 0.55
CA GLY A 169 5.28 12.01 1.93
C GLY A 169 6.50 11.08 2.01
N ILE A 170 6.53 10.01 1.20
CA ILE A 170 7.70 9.11 1.11
C ILE A 170 8.95 9.87 0.65
N ILE A 171 8.80 10.80 -0.29
CA ILE A 171 9.91 11.59 -0.81
C ILE A 171 10.39 12.62 0.22
N ALA A 172 9.52 13.53 0.66
CA ALA A 172 9.92 14.73 1.40
C ALA A 172 9.06 15.04 2.64
N GLY A 173 8.28 14.07 3.12
CA GLY A 173 7.59 14.21 4.40
C GLY A 173 8.59 14.47 5.53
N ASN A 174 8.39 15.53 6.30
CA ASN A 174 9.30 15.83 7.42
C ASN A 174 8.88 15.17 8.74
N GLY A 175 7.78 14.40 8.73
CA GLY A 175 7.24 13.72 9.90
C GLY A 175 6.61 14.63 10.95
N PHE A 176 6.27 15.89 10.62
CA PHE A 176 5.77 16.89 11.57
C PHE A 176 4.59 16.40 12.42
N ALA A 177 3.53 15.89 11.78
CA ALA A 177 2.32 15.41 12.44
C ALA A 177 2.55 14.11 13.24
N SER A 178 3.66 13.42 12.97
CA SER A 178 4.01 12.15 13.62
C SER A 178 5.13 12.25 14.66
N GLY A 179 5.60 13.47 14.97
CA GLY A 179 6.74 13.67 15.87
C GLY A 179 8.05 13.08 15.33
N GLY A 180 8.21 13.02 14.00
CA GLY A 180 9.39 12.46 13.34
C GLY A 180 9.37 10.94 13.15
N LYS A 181 8.25 10.27 13.40
CA LYS A 181 8.12 8.82 13.17
C LYS A 181 8.09 8.46 11.68
N TYR A 182 7.37 9.25 10.88
CA TYR A 182 7.18 9.02 9.45
C TYR A 182 7.91 10.09 8.63
N VAL A 183 9.24 10.05 8.65
CA VAL A 183 10.09 10.94 7.85
C VAL A 183 10.38 10.29 6.50
N GLY A 184 10.23 11.06 5.44
CA GLY A 184 10.55 10.65 4.08
C GLY A 184 12.06 10.52 3.84
N VAL A 185 12.42 10.08 2.64
CA VAL A 185 13.82 9.82 2.25
C VAL A 185 14.63 11.12 2.20
N ALA A 186 14.05 12.21 1.71
CA ALA A 186 14.67 13.51 1.50
C ALA A 186 13.81 14.64 2.11
N PRO A 187 13.72 14.74 3.45
CA PRO A 187 12.80 15.66 4.12
C PRO A 187 13.13 17.16 3.94
N GLY A 188 14.30 17.49 3.39
CA GLY A 188 14.71 18.84 3.03
C GLY A 188 14.50 19.18 1.56
N ALA A 189 14.03 18.23 0.74
CA ALA A 189 13.72 18.47 -0.66
C ALA A 189 12.45 19.32 -0.82
N ARG A 190 12.38 20.03 -1.94
CA ARG A 190 11.17 20.74 -2.38
C ARG A 190 10.36 19.86 -3.33
N LEU A 191 9.08 20.10 -3.41
CA LEU A 191 8.14 19.33 -4.22
C LEU A 191 7.42 20.22 -5.22
N VAL A 192 7.23 19.74 -6.44
CA VAL A 192 6.33 20.34 -7.43
C VAL A 192 5.23 19.32 -7.72
N GLY A 193 3.99 19.63 -7.40
CA GLY A 193 2.86 18.75 -7.69
C GLY A 193 2.37 18.96 -9.12
N VAL A 194 2.25 17.88 -9.90
CA VAL A 194 1.70 17.91 -11.26
C VAL A 194 0.59 16.88 -11.35
N LYS A 195 -0.66 17.32 -11.22
CA LYS A 195 -1.82 16.43 -11.26
C LYS A 195 -2.13 16.02 -12.69
N VAL A 196 -1.97 14.73 -12.97
CA VAL A 196 -2.34 14.08 -14.24
C VAL A 196 -3.31 12.93 -14.05
N LEU A 197 -3.41 12.35 -12.86
CA LEU A 197 -4.36 11.30 -12.53
C LEU A 197 -5.63 11.93 -11.93
N ASP A 198 -6.80 11.42 -12.30
CA ASP A 198 -8.08 11.82 -11.71
C ASP A 198 -8.30 11.20 -10.32
N GLN A 199 -9.46 11.46 -9.73
CA GLN A 199 -9.86 11.01 -8.40
C GLN A 199 -9.95 9.48 -8.24
N ASP A 200 -9.97 8.74 -9.36
CA ASP A 200 -10.01 7.27 -9.38
C ASP A 200 -8.61 6.68 -9.74
N GLY A 201 -7.57 7.53 -9.78
CA GLY A 201 -6.21 7.15 -10.16
C GLY A 201 -6.02 6.95 -11.67
N GLY A 202 -7.01 7.31 -12.49
CA GLY A 202 -7.02 7.10 -13.94
C GLY A 202 -6.42 8.26 -14.74
N SER A 203 -5.82 7.97 -15.89
CA SER A 203 -5.38 9.00 -16.83
C SER A 203 -5.13 8.47 -18.24
N PRO A 204 -5.47 9.23 -19.30
CA PRO A 204 -4.95 8.94 -20.62
C PRO A 204 -3.45 9.26 -20.68
N ILE A 205 -2.67 8.40 -21.33
CA ILE A 205 -1.21 8.56 -21.49
C ILE A 205 -0.84 9.95 -22.05
N SER A 206 -1.66 10.52 -22.93
CA SER A 206 -1.44 11.87 -23.48
C SER A 206 -1.35 12.95 -22.40
N ARG A 207 -2.16 12.87 -21.33
CA ARG A 207 -2.14 13.83 -20.23
C ARG A 207 -0.89 13.65 -19.36
N VAL A 208 -0.47 12.40 -19.13
CA VAL A 208 0.79 12.11 -18.45
C VAL A 208 1.98 12.70 -19.22
N ILE A 209 2.01 12.52 -20.54
CA ILE A 209 3.03 13.10 -21.42
C ILE A 209 2.99 14.64 -21.36
N ALA A 210 1.80 15.25 -21.38
CA ALA A 210 1.67 16.71 -21.23
C ALA A 210 2.19 17.19 -19.86
N GLY A 211 1.98 16.43 -18.78
CA GLY A 211 2.56 16.70 -17.47
C GLY A 211 4.09 16.64 -17.48
N ILE A 212 4.69 15.62 -18.12
CA ILE A 212 6.14 15.51 -18.30
C ILE A 212 6.67 16.71 -19.09
N GLN A 213 6.00 17.08 -20.18
CA GLN A 213 6.36 18.23 -21.00
C GLN A 213 6.37 19.52 -20.16
N TRP A 214 5.31 19.77 -19.38
CA TRP A 214 5.23 20.95 -18.52
C TRP A 214 6.38 20.98 -17.50
N VAL A 215 6.74 19.84 -16.92
CA VAL A 215 7.90 19.74 -16.00
C VAL A 215 9.21 20.09 -16.70
N VAL A 216 9.43 19.59 -17.91
CA VAL A 216 10.64 19.89 -18.70
C VAL A 216 10.72 21.37 -19.04
N GLU A 217 9.61 21.98 -19.45
CA GLU A 217 9.51 23.40 -19.80
C GLU A 217 9.75 24.31 -18.57
N ASN A 218 9.25 23.91 -17.40
CA ASN A 218 9.37 24.69 -16.17
C ASN A 218 10.59 24.31 -15.30
N ARG A 219 11.39 23.33 -15.74
CA ARG A 219 12.54 22.78 -15.01
C ARG A 219 13.45 23.86 -14.44
N LYS A 220 13.86 24.83 -15.26
CA LYS A 220 14.82 25.86 -14.85
C LYS A 220 14.18 26.84 -13.86
N ASN A 221 12.94 27.24 -14.10
CA ASN A 221 12.22 28.22 -13.28
C ASN A 221 11.94 27.66 -11.88
N LEU A 222 11.52 26.40 -11.81
CA LEU A 222 11.20 25.71 -10.56
C LEU A 222 12.38 24.92 -9.98
N LYS A 223 13.55 24.99 -10.64
CA LYS A 223 14.78 24.27 -10.27
C LYS A 223 14.54 22.77 -10.05
N ILE A 224 13.76 22.14 -10.92
CA ILE A 224 13.43 20.72 -10.87
C ILE A 224 14.66 19.92 -11.30
N GLN A 225 15.04 18.91 -10.52
CA GLN A 225 16.12 17.99 -10.89
C GLN A 225 15.65 16.55 -11.04
N ILE A 226 14.52 16.18 -10.44
CA ILE A 226 14.00 14.81 -10.41
C ILE A 226 12.52 14.81 -10.81
N ILE A 227 12.10 13.84 -11.61
CA ILE A 227 10.69 13.51 -11.83
C ILE A 227 10.39 12.14 -11.21
N ASN A 228 9.29 12.04 -10.48
CA ASN A 228 8.73 10.78 -10.01
C ASN A 228 7.40 10.49 -10.72
N LEU A 229 7.30 9.30 -11.33
CA LEU A 229 6.06 8.77 -11.90
C LEU A 229 5.75 7.43 -11.23
N SER A 230 4.92 7.46 -10.20
CA SER A 230 4.42 6.25 -9.51
C SER A 230 3.18 5.69 -10.22
N LEU A 231 3.22 5.65 -11.54
CA LEU A 231 2.13 5.23 -12.41
C LEU A 231 2.69 4.44 -13.58
N GLY A 232 1.81 3.71 -14.27
CA GLY A 232 2.17 3.02 -15.49
C GLY A 232 0.96 2.56 -16.26
N ALA A 233 1.20 2.18 -17.52
CA ALA A 233 0.19 1.59 -18.39
C ALA A 233 0.72 0.29 -19.01
N PRO A 234 -0.16 -0.60 -19.50
CA PRO A 234 0.27 -1.78 -20.24
C PRO A 234 1.23 -1.42 -21.38
N ALA A 235 2.35 -2.13 -21.46
CA ALA A 235 3.30 -1.97 -22.54
C ALA A 235 2.90 -2.84 -23.74
N GLU A 236 2.44 -2.22 -24.83
CA GLU A 236 2.01 -2.97 -26.03
C GLU A 236 3.12 -3.16 -27.06
N LYS A 237 4.00 -2.16 -27.20
CA LYS A 237 5.13 -2.15 -28.15
C LYS A 237 6.38 -1.82 -27.34
N GLY A 238 7.50 -2.47 -27.66
CA GLY A 238 8.76 -2.21 -26.95
C GLY A 238 9.14 -0.72 -26.88
N TYR A 239 9.95 -0.34 -25.89
CA TYR A 239 10.18 1.06 -25.45
C TYR A 239 10.47 2.08 -26.56
N ARG A 240 11.08 1.66 -27.68
CA ARG A 240 11.41 2.56 -28.81
C ARG A 240 10.18 3.14 -29.51
N LYS A 241 9.05 2.43 -29.49
CA LYS A 241 7.80 2.82 -30.14
C LYS A 241 6.77 3.37 -29.15
N ASP A 242 6.99 3.16 -27.86
CA ASP A 242 6.08 3.58 -26.82
C ASP A 242 6.20 5.10 -26.57
N PRO A 243 5.09 5.86 -26.66
CA PRO A 243 5.13 7.31 -26.58
C PRO A 243 5.51 7.82 -25.18
N LEU A 244 5.13 7.10 -24.11
CA LEU A 244 5.43 7.50 -22.74
C LEU A 244 6.92 7.27 -22.41
N SER A 245 7.48 6.14 -22.88
CA SER A 245 8.91 5.82 -22.82
C SER A 245 9.74 6.89 -23.53
N ARG A 246 9.30 7.34 -24.71
CA ARG A 246 9.98 8.44 -25.43
C ARG A 246 9.91 9.77 -24.67
N ALA A 247 8.80 10.04 -23.96
CA ALA A 247 8.66 11.25 -23.17
C ALA A 247 9.60 11.27 -21.96
N VAL A 248 9.72 10.15 -21.23
CA VAL A 248 10.65 10.06 -20.09
C VAL A 248 12.11 10.09 -20.54
N GLU A 249 12.45 9.47 -21.68
CA GLU A 249 13.78 9.54 -22.29
C GLU A 249 14.17 10.99 -22.64
N GLU A 250 13.22 11.77 -23.19
CA GLU A 250 13.47 13.19 -23.49
C GLU A 250 13.67 14.00 -22.20
N ALA A 251 12.87 13.73 -21.16
CA ALA A 251 13.07 14.36 -19.85
C ALA A 251 14.47 14.06 -19.28
N TRP A 252 14.93 12.80 -19.39
CA TRP A 252 16.27 12.38 -19.00
C TRP A 252 17.36 13.16 -19.75
N ARG A 253 17.26 13.23 -21.09
CA ARG A 253 18.21 13.97 -21.94
C ARG A 253 18.26 15.47 -21.63
N ARG A 254 17.20 16.03 -21.07
CA ARG A 254 17.13 17.43 -20.61
C ARG A 254 17.78 17.66 -19.23
N GLY A 255 18.40 16.62 -18.67
CA GLY A 255 19.16 16.68 -17.41
C GLY A 255 18.28 16.53 -16.17
N LEU A 256 17.20 15.76 -16.27
CA LEU A 256 16.39 15.32 -15.14
C LEU A 256 16.73 13.87 -14.81
N VAL A 257 16.76 13.55 -13.52
CA VAL A 257 16.69 12.15 -13.09
C VAL A 257 15.23 11.72 -13.17
N VAL A 258 14.96 10.58 -13.77
CA VAL A 258 13.60 10.07 -13.95
C VAL A 258 13.44 8.77 -13.16
N CYS A 259 12.53 8.79 -12.19
CA CYS A 259 12.18 7.64 -11.36
C CYS A 259 10.76 7.19 -11.73
N VAL A 260 10.60 5.91 -12.10
CA VAL A 260 9.34 5.36 -12.58
C VAL A 260 9.04 4.03 -11.89
N ALA A 261 7.77 3.73 -11.66
CA ALA A 261 7.36 2.43 -11.13
C ALA A 261 7.54 1.32 -12.19
N ALA A 262 7.95 0.12 -11.75
CA ALA A 262 7.98 -1.06 -12.61
C ALA A 262 6.56 -1.54 -12.99
N GLY A 263 5.60 -1.37 -12.07
CA GLY A 263 4.23 -1.89 -12.18
C GLY A 263 3.99 -3.07 -11.25
N ASN A 264 2.72 -3.34 -10.96
CA ASN A 264 2.28 -4.32 -9.96
C ASN A 264 1.70 -5.61 -10.57
N GLN A 265 1.99 -5.88 -11.84
CA GLN A 265 1.43 -7.03 -12.59
C GLN A 265 2.26 -8.32 -12.45
N GLY A 266 3.23 -8.35 -11.54
CA GLY A 266 4.05 -9.52 -11.26
C GLY A 266 3.23 -10.70 -10.69
N PRO A 267 3.87 -11.86 -10.47
CA PRO A 267 5.32 -12.12 -10.53
C PRO A 267 5.81 -12.72 -11.86
N GLY A 268 4.96 -12.82 -12.90
CA GLY A 268 5.35 -13.40 -14.19
C GLY A 268 6.40 -12.59 -14.95
N GLU A 269 7.06 -13.22 -15.93
CA GLU A 269 7.95 -12.53 -16.86
C GLU A 269 7.19 -11.51 -17.73
N GLY A 270 7.87 -10.44 -18.16
CA GLY A 270 7.28 -9.45 -19.06
C GLY A 270 6.21 -8.55 -18.44
N THR A 271 6.17 -8.44 -17.10
CA THR A 271 5.14 -7.70 -16.35
C THR A 271 5.50 -6.24 -16.04
N ILE A 272 6.62 -5.76 -16.59
CA ILE A 272 7.03 -4.36 -16.48
C ILE A 272 6.14 -3.49 -17.39
N THR A 273 5.58 -2.44 -16.80
CA THR A 273 4.68 -1.47 -17.46
C THR A 273 5.46 -0.34 -18.13
N THR A 274 4.84 0.39 -19.06
CA THR A 274 5.39 1.67 -19.51
C THR A 274 5.16 2.76 -18.45
N PRO A 275 6.12 3.66 -18.17
CA PRO A 275 7.43 3.83 -18.82
C PRO A 275 8.59 3.01 -18.25
N GLY A 276 8.36 2.12 -17.28
CA GLY A 276 9.41 1.28 -16.65
C GLY A 276 10.18 0.35 -17.60
N ILE A 277 9.68 0.14 -18.83
CA ILE A 277 10.37 -0.62 -19.89
C ILE A 277 11.51 0.16 -20.59
N ASN A 278 11.64 1.47 -20.34
CA ASN A 278 12.69 2.31 -20.92
C ASN A 278 14.02 2.11 -20.14
N PRO A 279 15.12 1.76 -20.82
CA PRO A 279 16.40 1.41 -20.18
C PRO A 279 17.18 2.62 -19.65
#